data_AF-T1BWS5-F1
#
_entry.id   AF-T1BWS5-F1
#
_cell.length_a   1.000
_cell.length_b   1.000
_cell.length_c   1.000
_cell.angle_alpha   90.00
_cell.angle_beta   90.00
_cell.angle_gamma   90.00
#
_symmetry.space_group_name_H-M   'P 1'
#
loop_
_entity.id
_entity.type
_entity.pdbx_description
1 polymer ?
#
loop_
_entity_poly.entity_id
_entity_poly.type
_entity_poly.pdbx_seq_one_letter_code
_entity_poly.pdbx_strand_id
1 'polypeptide(L)'
;MRELVAHGRNSGGNFAKYFSDRLGSLESSLGLYRTLGTYRGDNGYSLRLQGLDEGFNNNALERAIVIHGAPYVSEAFAQREGRLGRSWGCPAVSKRVAQRVINALKGGQFVFAYYPDQRWLNDSDLLHCTAARRSVAAIE
;
A
#
# COMPACT_ATOMS: atom_id res chain seq x y z
N MET A 1 4.14 11.59 12.59
CA MET A 1 2.77 11.85 12.10
C MET A 1 1.97 10.57 12.24
N ARG A 2 0.69 10.63 12.61
CA ARG A 2 -0.25 9.51 12.56
C ARG A 2 -1.47 9.98 11.78
N GLU A 3 -1.95 9.16 10.84
CA GLU A 3 -3.04 9.50 9.93
C GLU A 3 -3.87 8.25 9.64
N LEU A 4 -5.17 8.44 9.38
CA LEU A 4 -6.05 7.37 8.94
C LEU A 4 -5.81 7.02 7.47
N VAL A 5 -5.81 5.73 7.15
CA VAL A 5 -5.64 5.22 5.78
C VAL A 5 -6.78 4.26 5.48
N ALA A 6 -7.49 4.48 4.38
CA ALA A 6 -8.46 3.52 3.87
C ALA A 6 -7.77 2.45 3.02
N HIS A 7 -8.20 1.20 3.20
CA HIS A 7 -7.71 0.03 2.48
C HIS A 7 -8.64 -0.37 1.32
N GLY A 8 -8.21 -1.37 0.55
CA GLY A 8 -8.99 -1.96 -0.53
C GLY A 8 -10.35 -2.52 -0.09
N ARG A 9 -11.35 -2.42 -0.96
CA ARG A 9 -12.74 -2.82 -0.72
C ARG A 9 -12.89 -4.25 -0.18
N ASN A 10 -12.08 -5.16 -0.69
CA ASN A 10 -12.17 -6.59 -0.36
C ASN A 10 -11.21 -6.99 0.77
N SER A 11 -10.40 -6.07 1.30
CA SER A 11 -9.46 -6.36 2.39
C SER A 11 -10.14 -6.53 3.75
N GLY A 12 -11.42 -6.20 3.90
CA GLY A 12 -12.14 -6.41 5.17
C GLY A 12 -13.21 -5.36 5.48
N GLY A 13 -13.65 -5.39 6.74
CA GLY A 13 -14.71 -4.54 7.32
C GLY A 13 -14.24 -3.11 7.61
N ASN A 14 -14.19 -2.79 8.90
CA ASN A 14 -13.56 -1.58 9.45
C ASN A 14 -12.02 -1.68 9.43
N PHE A 15 -11.49 -2.90 9.53
CA PHE A 15 -10.07 -3.20 9.50
C PHE A 15 -9.74 -4.14 8.36
N ALA A 16 -8.56 -3.96 7.76
CA ALA A 16 -8.00 -4.88 6.79
C ALA A 16 -7.56 -6.17 7.50
N LYS A 17 -7.93 -7.31 6.91
CA LYS A 17 -7.64 -8.68 7.35
C LYS A 17 -7.19 -9.57 6.21
N TYR A 18 -7.47 -9.18 4.96
CA TYR A 18 -7.17 -9.94 3.75
C TYR A 18 -6.38 -9.08 2.78
N PHE A 19 -5.41 -9.71 2.11
CA PHE A 19 -4.48 -9.03 1.22
C PHE A 19 -4.20 -9.90 0.01
N SER A 20 -4.07 -9.27 -1.15
CA SER A 20 -3.84 -9.97 -2.40
C SER A 20 -3.10 -9.11 -3.40
N ASP A 21 -2.22 -9.76 -4.15
CA ASP A 21 -1.54 -9.16 -5.31
C ASP A 21 -2.20 -9.49 -6.65
N ARG A 22 -3.38 -10.13 -6.64
CA ARG A 22 -4.07 -10.51 -7.87
C ARG A 22 -4.67 -9.29 -8.56
N LEU A 23 -4.54 -9.20 -9.88
CA LEU A 23 -5.26 -8.21 -10.68
C LEU A 23 -6.77 -8.27 -10.42
N GLY A 24 -7.40 -7.10 -10.30
CA GLY A 24 -8.84 -7.00 -10.04
C GLY A 24 -9.29 -7.50 -8.66
N SER A 25 -8.38 -7.84 -7.74
CA SER A 25 -8.76 -8.29 -6.38
C SER A 25 -9.53 -7.23 -5.59
N LEU A 26 -9.26 -5.95 -5.86
CA LEU A 26 -9.69 -4.79 -5.06
C LEU A 26 -9.20 -4.83 -3.61
N GLU A 27 -8.20 -5.65 -3.31
CA GLU A 27 -7.56 -5.77 -2.01
C GLU A 27 -6.28 -4.93 -1.96
N SER A 28 -5.93 -4.45 -0.77
CA SER A 28 -4.58 -3.97 -0.54
C SER A 28 -3.59 -5.15 -0.51
N SER A 29 -2.31 -4.87 -0.79
CA SER A 29 -1.22 -5.86 -0.72
C SER A 29 -0.23 -5.47 0.38
N LEU A 30 0.44 -6.45 0.98
CA LEU A 30 1.47 -6.25 2.01
C LEU A 30 2.86 -6.07 1.39
N GLY A 31 3.86 -5.77 2.21
CA GLY A 31 5.26 -5.74 1.77
C GLY A 31 5.79 -4.34 1.46
N LEU A 32 7.00 -4.33 0.91
CA LEU A 32 7.74 -3.12 0.58
C LEU A 32 7.37 -2.61 -0.82
N TYR A 33 7.18 -1.30 -0.92
CA TYR A 33 6.98 -0.58 -2.18
C TYR A 33 8.06 0.47 -2.37
N ARG A 34 8.45 0.70 -3.62
CA ARG A 34 9.18 1.90 -4.06
C ARG A 34 8.20 2.91 -4.63
N THR A 35 8.36 4.16 -4.25
CA THR A 35 7.61 5.27 -4.85
C THR A 35 8.22 5.67 -6.19
N LEU A 36 7.36 6.00 -7.15
CA LEU A 36 7.78 6.43 -8.50
C LEU A 36 7.41 7.91 -8.72
N GLY A 37 7.00 8.24 -9.94
CA GLY A 37 6.51 9.57 -10.31
C GLY A 37 5.11 9.86 -9.77
N THR A 38 4.79 11.15 -9.69
CA THR A 38 3.44 11.62 -9.36
C THR A 38 2.65 11.90 -10.64
N TYR A 39 1.32 12.00 -10.52
CA TYR A 39 0.45 12.50 -11.57
C TYR A 39 -0.82 13.11 -10.98
N ARG A 40 -1.62 13.75 -11.82
CA ARG A 40 -2.99 14.19 -11.48
C ARG A 40 -3.98 13.41 -12.34
N GLY A 41 -4.92 12.72 -11.71
CA GLY A 41 -6.03 12.02 -12.37
C GLY A 41 -7.32 12.16 -11.55
N ASP A 42 -8.23 11.20 -11.65
CA ASP A 42 -9.55 11.26 -10.98
C ASP A 42 -9.45 11.35 -9.46
N ASN A 43 -8.43 10.71 -8.88
CA ASN A 43 -8.12 10.78 -7.45
C ASN A 43 -7.35 12.05 -7.05
N GLY A 44 -7.12 12.97 -7.98
CA GLY A 44 -6.29 14.17 -7.82
C GLY A 44 -4.79 13.84 -7.83
N TYR A 45 -4.00 14.64 -7.09
CA TYR A 45 -2.56 14.44 -6.96
C TYR A 45 -2.26 13.09 -6.30
N SER A 46 -1.56 12.23 -7.03
CA SER A 46 -1.35 10.82 -6.70
C SER A 46 0.10 10.39 -6.91
N LEU A 47 0.57 9.45 -6.10
CA LEU A 47 1.93 8.89 -6.16
C LEU A 47 1.89 7.43 -6.55
N ARG A 48 2.56 7.05 -7.65
CA ARG A 48 2.65 5.66 -8.10
C ARG A 48 3.53 4.82 -7.18
N LEU A 49 3.11 3.58 -6.95
CA LEU A 49 3.85 2.60 -6.19
C LEU A 49 4.25 1.43 -7.09
N GLN A 50 5.50 0.99 -6.94
CA GLN A 50 6.01 -0.28 -7.47
C GLN A 50 6.22 -1.22 -6.29
N GLY A 51 5.64 -2.41 -6.33
CA GLY A 51 5.92 -3.43 -5.33
C GLY A 51 7.29 -4.06 -5.53
N LEU A 52 7.94 -4.39 -4.42
CA LEU A 52 9.27 -5.02 -4.40
C LEU A 52 9.26 -6.40 -3.72
N ASP A 53 8.12 -6.83 -3.20
CA ASP A 53 7.94 -8.08 -2.46
C ASP A 53 7.26 -9.10 -3.36
N GLU A 54 8.07 -9.94 -3.99
CA GLU A 54 7.62 -10.91 -4.98
C GLU A 54 6.61 -11.91 -4.39
N GLY A 55 5.50 -12.13 -5.09
CA GLY A 55 4.38 -12.94 -4.63
C GLY A 55 3.41 -12.21 -3.68
N PHE A 56 3.73 -10.98 -3.25
CA PHE A 56 2.94 -10.23 -2.26
C PHE A 56 2.46 -8.86 -2.74
N ASN A 57 3.26 -8.16 -3.54
CA ASN A 57 2.86 -6.87 -4.11
C ASN A 57 3.48 -6.53 -5.48
N ASN A 58 4.19 -7.46 -6.13
CA ASN A 58 4.92 -7.18 -7.37
C ASN A 58 4.02 -6.69 -8.52
N ASN A 59 2.72 -6.98 -8.52
CA ASN A 59 1.76 -6.46 -9.49
C ASN A 59 1.20 -5.08 -9.13
N ALA A 60 1.66 -4.42 -8.07
CA ALA A 60 1.10 -3.15 -7.61
C ALA A 60 1.07 -2.05 -8.68
N LEU A 61 2.11 -1.95 -9.52
CA LEU A 61 2.15 -0.96 -10.59
C LEU A 61 1.12 -1.26 -11.69
N GLU A 62 1.03 -2.53 -12.10
CA GLU A 62 0.05 -3.01 -13.09
C GLU A 62 -1.39 -2.85 -12.59
N ARG A 63 -1.60 -3.06 -11.28
CA ARG A 63 -2.87 -2.84 -10.58
C ARG A 63 -3.19 -1.35 -10.34
N ALA A 64 -2.36 -0.44 -10.86
CA ALA A 64 -2.47 1.01 -10.70
C ALA A 64 -2.57 1.47 -9.23
N ILE A 65 -1.85 0.79 -8.32
CA ILE A 65 -1.82 1.13 -6.90
C ILE A 65 -1.04 2.43 -6.69
N VAL A 66 -1.68 3.37 -6.01
CA VAL A 66 -1.15 4.72 -5.75
C VAL A 66 -1.46 5.18 -4.33
N ILE A 67 -0.66 6.10 -3.79
CA ILE A 67 -1.09 6.91 -2.64
C ILE A 67 -1.87 8.11 -3.17
N HIS A 68 -3.07 8.35 -2.65
CA HIS A 68 -3.91 9.47 -3.06
C HIS A 68 -4.78 10.00 -1.92
N GLY A 69 -5.33 11.20 -2.13
CA GLY A 69 -6.32 11.78 -1.23
C GLY A 69 -7.73 11.29 -1.54
N ALA A 70 -8.54 11.06 -0.51
CA ALA A 70 -9.93 10.65 -0.62
C ALA A 70 -10.84 11.41 0.35
N PRO A 71 -12.03 11.85 -0.07
CA PRO A 71 -12.97 12.55 0.81
C PRO A 71 -13.61 11.59 1.83
N TYR A 72 -13.66 10.29 1.52
CA TYR A 72 -14.16 9.24 2.41
C TYR A 72 -13.16 8.84 3.50
N VAL A 73 -12.01 9.51 3.57
CA VAL A 73 -11.05 9.41 4.67
C VAL A 73 -11.17 10.67 5.52
N SER A 74 -12.15 10.67 6.42
CA SER A 74 -12.42 11.77 7.35
C SER A 74 -13.20 11.28 8.57
N GLU A 75 -13.08 12.02 9.68
CA GLU A 75 -13.83 11.72 10.91
C GLU A 75 -15.34 11.79 10.68
N ALA A 76 -15.83 12.79 9.94
CA ALA A 76 -17.25 12.92 9.63
C ALA A 76 -17.80 11.73 8.83
N PHE A 77 -17.01 11.19 7.89
CA PHE A 77 -17.38 9.97 7.18
C PHE A 77 -17.39 8.77 8.13
N ALA A 78 -16.36 8.62 8.97
CA ALA A 78 -16.27 7.52 9.93
C ALA A 78 -17.41 7.52 10.96
N GLN A 79 -17.80 8.69 11.46
CA GLN A 79 -18.91 8.84 12.40
C GLN A 79 -20.25 8.44 11.79
N ARG A 80 -20.47 8.77 10.50
CA ARG A 80 -21.71 8.42 9.79
C ARG A 80 -21.78 6.95 9.39
N GLU A 81 -20.70 6.39 8.89
CA GLU A 81 -20.68 5.03 8.30
C GLU A 81 -20.15 3.95 9.25
N GLY A 82 -19.72 4.34 10.46
CA GLY A 82 -19.06 3.46 11.43
C GLY A 82 -17.65 2.99 11.04
N ARG A 83 -17.12 3.49 9.91
CA ARG A 83 -15.79 3.17 9.34
C ARG A 83 -15.42 4.16 8.23
N LEU A 84 -14.16 4.14 7.80
CA LEU A 84 -13.75 4.88 6.58
C LEU A 84 -14.37 4.26 5.32
N GLY A 85 -14.31 5.03 4.22
CA GLY A 85 -14.57 4.48 2.89
C GLY A 85 -13.49 3.47 2.47
N ARG A 86 -13.61 2.97 1.24
CA ARG A 86 -12.74 1.92 0.70
C ARG A 86 -12.19 2.33 -0.66
N SER A 87 -10.92 2.07 -0.88
CA SER A 87 -10.29 2.17 -2.20
C SER A 87 -10.42 0.84 -2.96
N TRP A 88 -9.76 0.73 -4.12
CA TRP A 88 -9.60 -0.53 -4.85
C TRP A 88 -8.21 -1.16 -4.65
N GLY A 89 -7.59 -0.90 -3.49
CA GLY A 89 -6.29 -1.45 -3.09
C GLY A 89 -5.28 -0.38 -2.70
N CYS A 90 -5.46 0.83 -3.23
CA CYS A 90 -4.66 2.02 -2.94
C CYS A 90 -4.66 2.42 -1.45
N PRO A 91 -3.51 2.79 -0.86
CA PRO A 91 -3.48 3.51 0.41
C PRO A 91 -4.07 4.92 0.22
N ALA A 92 -5.33 5.10 0.61
CA ALA A 92 -6.02 6.38 0.50
C ALA A 92 -5.96 7.13 1.84
N VAL A 93 -5.49 8.38 1.81
CA VAL A 93 -5.42 9.27 2.98
C VAL A 93 -6.43 10.41 2.87
N SER A 94 -6.59 11.22 3.93
CA SER A 94 -7.44 12.40 3.86
C SER A 94 -6.93 13.40 2.81
N LYS A 95 -7.83 14.07 2.08
CA LYS A 95 -7.44 15.11 1.10
C LYS A 95 -6.59 16.22 1.74
N ARG A 96 -6.81 16.51 3.02
CA ARG A 96 -6.09 17.53 3.80
C ARG A 96 -4.58 17.25 3.88
N VAL A 97 -4.18 15.98 3.93
CA VAL A 97 -2.77 15.60 4.12
C VAL A 97 -2.13 15.00 2.88
N ALA A 98 -2.91 14.62 1.87
CA ALA A 98 -2.43 13.93 0.67
C ALA A 98 -1.21 14.62 0.03
N GLN A 99 -1.27 15.95 -0.16
CA GLN A 99 -0.15 16.70 -0.75
C GLN A 99 1.13 16.61 0.10
N ARG A 100 1.01 16.71 1.43
CA ARG A 100 2.14 16.65 2.36
C ARG A 100 2.74 15.25 2.39
N VAL A 101 1.90 14.21 2.47
CA VAL A 101 2.33 12.81 2.47
C VAL A 101 3.02 12.45 1.15
N ILE A 102 2.41 12.77 0.01
CA ILE A 102 2.98 12.48 -1.30
C ILE A 102 4.30 13.23 -1.50
N ASN A 103 4.39 14.49 -1.07
CA ASN A 103 5.64 15.25 -1.20
C ASN A 103 6.76 14.71 -0.31
N ALA A 104 6.45 14.16 0.85
CA ALA A 104 7.44 13.53 1.73
C ALA A 104 7.92 12.18 1.17
N LEU A 105 7.09 11.49 0.39
CA LEU A 105 7.38 10.15 -0.11
C LEU A 105 7.83 10.11 -1.58
N LYS A 106 7.62 11.16 -2.38
CA LYS A 106 8.06 11.16 -3.79
C LYS A 106 9.58 11.09 -3.91
N GLY A 107 10.07 10.67 -5.07
CA GLY A 107 11.51 10.65 -5.36
C GLY A 107 12.19 9.35 -4.94
N GLY A 108 11.52 8.21 -5.10
CA GLY A 108 12.15 6.90 -4.90
C GLY A 108 12.22 6.45 -3.44
N GLN A 109 11.50 7.10 -2.52
CA GLN A 109 11.38 6.65 -1.12
C GLN A 109 10.59 5.34 -1.04
N PHE A 110 10.65 4.72 0.13
CA PHE A 110 10.00 3.45 0.41
C PHE A 110 8.73 3.60 1.23
N VAL A 111 7.76 2.72 0.98
CA VAL A 111 6.53 2.57 1.77
C VAL A 111 6.44 1.11 2.18
N PHE A 112 6.18 0.85 3.45
CA PHE A 112 6.07 -0.50 3.97
C PHE A 112 4.65 -0.73 4.50
N ALA A 113 3.93 -1.68 3.91
CA ALA A 113 2.59 -2.07 4.35
C ALA A 113 2.68 -3.35 5.19
N TYR A 114 2.29 -3.27 6.45
CA TYR A 114 2.43 -4.36 7.42
C TYR A 114 1.07 -4.81 7.96
N TYR A 115 0.91 -6.13 8.06
CA TYR A 115 -0.08 -6.83 8.86
C TYR A 115 0.54 -8.16 9.28
N PRO A 116 0.23 -8.72 10.46
CA PRO A 116 0.79 -10.01 10.91
C PRO A 116 0.14 -11.20 10.17
N ASP A 117 0.19 -11.16 8.84
CA ASP A 117 -0.22 -12.25 7.96
C ASP A 117 0.84 -13.35 7.98
N GLN A 118 0.47 -14.56 8.40
CA GLN A 118 1.43 -15.63 8.60
C GLN A 118 2.08 -16.10 7.31
N ARG A 119 1.35 -16.06 6.18
CA ARG A 119 1.92 -16.43 4.88
C ARG A 119 3.01 -15.44 4.50
N TRP A 120 2.72 -14.14 4.59
CA TRP A 120 3.71 -13.11 4.28
C TRP A 120 4.91 -13.12 5.23
N LEU A 121 4.70 -13.30 6.53
CA LEU A 121 5.78 -13.35 7.51
C LEU A 121 6.72 -14.55 7.35
N ASN A 122 6.25 -15.65 6.76
CA ASN A 122 7.04 -16.88 6.58
C ASN A 122 7.64 -17.03 5.18
N ASP A 123 7.04 -16.41 4.16
CA ASP A 123 7.41 -16.66 2.77
C ASP A 123 8.03 -15.42 2.08
N SER A 124 8.01 -14.22 2.69
CA SER A 124 8.60 -13.03 2.07
C SER A 124 10.13 -13.09 2.06
N ASP A 125 10.70 -13.14 0.87
CA ASP A 125 12.15 -13.10 0.66
C ASP A 125 12.79 -11.80 1.20
N LEU A 126 12.06 -10.68 1.13
CA LEU A 126 12.53 -9.40 1.66
C LEU A 126 12.64 -9.42 3.19
N LEU A 127 11.66 -10.00 3.89
CA LEU A 127 11.70 -10.11 5.34
C LEU A 127 12.79 -11.09 5.82
N HIS A 128 13.07 -12.12 5.04
CA HIS A 128 14.10 -13.12 5.36
C HIS A 128 15.49 -12.76 4.84
N CYS A 129 15.64 -11.62 4.15
CA CYS A 129 16.87 -11.19 3.51
C CYS A 129 17.46 -12.30 2.60
N THR A 130 16.62 -13.06 1.90
CA THR A 130 17.03 -14.23 1.13
C THR A 130 18.11 -13.89 0.10
N ALA A 131 17.98 -12.74 -0.58
CA ALA A 131 18.96 -12.27 -1.55
C ALA A 131 20.35 -12.05 -0.91
N ALA A 132 20.41 -11.42 0.26
CA ALA A 132 21.66 -11.20 0.99
C ALA A 132 22.29 -12.54 1.43
N ARG A 133 21.47 -13.50 1.86
CA ARG A 133 21.93 -14.85 2.24
C ARG A 133 22.49 -15.62 1.05
N ARG A 134 21.84 -15.54 -0.11
CA ARG A 134 22.32 -16.18 -1.36
C ARG A 134 23.63 -15.57 -1.84
N SER A 135 23.78 -14.25 -1.75
CA SER A 135 25.04 -13.59 -2.13
C SER A 135 26.21 -13.97 -1.25
N VAL A 136 26.00 -14.30 0.04
CA VAL A 136 27.06 -14.79 0.94
C VAL A 136 27.40 -16.25 0.66
N ALA A 137 26.40 -17.11 0.43
CA ALA A 137 26.61 -18.52 0.14
C ALA A 137 27.28 -18.78 -1.23
N ALA A 138 27.23 -17.81 -2.16
CA ALA A 138 27.86 -17.92 -3.47
C ALA A 138 29.35 -17.51 -3.50
N ILE A 139 29.91 -17.11 -2.34
CA ILE A 139 31.32 -16.73 -2.17
C ILE A 139 32.12 -17.79 -1.39
N GLU A 140 31.46 -18.88 -0.99
CA GLU A 140 32.05 -20.09 -0.38
C GLU A 140 32.10 -21.23 -1.41
#